data_AF-A0A2E8RLF3-F1
#
_entry.id   AF-A0A2E8RLF3-F1
#
_cell.length_a   1.000
_cell.length_b   1.000
_cell.length_c   1.000
_cell.angle_alpha   90.00
_cell.angle_beta   90.00
_cell.angle_gamma   90.00
#
_symmetry.space_group_name_H-M   'P 1'
#
loop_
_entity.id
_entity.type
_entity.pdbx_description
1 polymer ?
#
loop_
_entity_poly.entity_id
_entity_poly.type
_entity_poly.pdbx_seq_one_letter_code
_entity_poly.pdbx_strand_id
1 'polypeptide(L)'
;FVEAGNILINVADWIGYMSYEGGNRSPNNGPSGAANIFDIKGLSFGARKGDMKPTAAGQKYIPSLKPFKSDRPWHVEQFKDSDWDLTIFAQADKDNADPAVAVSKQSGKDGKGIIAAMWQAAKPKWDIEPDPRGIGVVEFIANWLDEAAKLSTAVETENKLTTAWADIKQL
;
A
#
# COMPACT_ATOMS: atom_id res chain seq x y z
N PHE A 1 -7.84 -5.20 -14.17
CA PHE A 1 -8.08 -3.73 -14.08
C PHE A 1 -6.86 -3.04 -13.52
N VAL A 2 -6.28 -3.53 -12.42
CA VAL A 2 -5.06 -2.94 -11.86
C VAL A 2 -3.86 -3.14 -12.80
N GLU A 3 -3.77 -4.33 -13.40
CA GLU A 3 -2.75 -4.74 -14.38
C GLU A 3 -2.68 -3.79 -15.59
N ALA A 4 -3.76 -3.06 -15.89
CA ALA A 4 -3.77 -2.07 -16.96
C ALA A 4 -2.84 -0.87 -16.70
N GLY A 5 -2.36 -0.67 -15.47
CA GLY A 5 -1.54 0.46 -15.03
C GLY A 5 -2.16 1.29 -13.89
N ASN A 6 -3.23 0.80 -13.26
CA ASN A 6 -3.86 1.50 -12.14
C ASN A 6 -3.13 1.24 -10.83
N ILE A 7 -3.37 2.11 -9.84
CA ILE A 7 -2.81 2.00 -8.49
C ILE A 7 -3.96 1.84 -7.50
N LEU A 8 -3.88 0.81 -6.64
CA LEU A 8 -4.81 0.56 -5.56
C LEU A 8 -4.06 0.58 -4.22
N ILE A 9 -4.46 1.46 -3.31
CA ILE A 9 -3.91 1.52 -1.95
C ILE A 9 -5.04 1.22 -0.97
N ASN A 10 -4.92 0.14 -0.20
CA ASN A 10 -5.88 -0.24 0.82
C ASN A 10 -5.29 -0.13 2.23
N VAL A 11 -5.99 0.60 3.10
CA VAL A 11 -5.71 0.70 4.55
C VAL A 11 -6.90 0.30 5.42
N ALA A 12 -7.98 -0.16 4.78
CA ALA A 12 -9.15 -0.73 5.46
C ALA A 12 -8.90 -2.21 5.83
N ASP A 13 -9.87 -2.84 6.49
CA ASP A 13 -9.82 -4.28 6.72
C ASP A 13 -9.83 -5.03 5.38
N TRP A 14 -8.91 -6.01 5.24
CA TRP A 14 -8.79 -6.99 4.16
C TRP A 14 -9.25 -6.49 2.77
N ILE A 15 -8.28 -6.19 1.91
CA ILE A 15 -8.50 -5.71 0.54
C ILE A 15 -9.55 -6.53 -0.22
N GLY A 16 -10.63 -5.87 -0.63
CA GLY A 16 -11.73 -6.47 -1.38
C GLY A 16 -12.66 -7.41 -0.60
N TYR A 17 -12.54 -7.53 0.73
CA TYR A 17 -13.30 -8.50 1.54
C TYR A 17 -14.80 -8.20 1.64
N MET A 18 -15.15 -6.93 1.88
CA MET A 18 -16.54 -6.49 2.03
C MET A 18 -17.02 -5.78 0.78
N SER A 19 -18.30 -5.98 0.43
CA SER A 19 -19.04 -5.08 -0.44
C SER A 19 -20.01 -4.22 0.38
N TYR A 20 -20.43 -3.09 -0.20
CA TYR A 20 -21.51 -2.23 0.33
C TYR A 20 -22.64 -2.14 -0.69
N GLU A 21 -23.04 -3.28 -1.25
CA GLU A 21 -24.13 -3.35 -2.22
C GLU A 21 -25.48 -3.29 -1.49
N GLY A 22 -26.43 -2.52 -2.04
CA GLY A 22 -27.76 -2.38 -1.44
C GLY A 22 -27.79 -1.60 -0.11
N GLY A 23 -26.74 -0.84 0.21
CA GLY A 23 -26.70 0.02 1.39
C GLY A 23 -26.30 -0.69 2.69
N ASN A 24 -25.87 -1.95 2.63
CA ASN A 24 -25.45 -2.73 3.78
C ASN A 24 -24.06 -3.34 3.56
N ARG A 25 -23.25 -3.39 4.62
CA ARG A 25 -21.95 -4.06 4.59
C ARG A 25 -22.15 -5.58 4.55
N SER A 26 -21.68 -6.24 3.50
CA SER A 26 -21.81 -7.69 3.32
C SER A 26 -20.47 -8.36 3.00
N PRO A 27 -20.15 -9.54 3.57
CA PRO A 27 -18.92 -10.27 3.27
C PRO A 27 -18.99 -11.07 1.96
N ASN A 28 -19.74 -10.60 0.96
CA ASN A 28 -20.07 -11.37 -0.25
C ASN A 28 -18.84 -11.76 -1.08
N ASN A 29 -17.80 -10.91 -1.08
CA ASN A 29 -16.54 -11.24 -1.73
C ASN A 29 -15.71 -12.24 -0.90
N GLY A 30 -15.79 -12.11 0.43
CA GLY A 30 -15.04 -12.92 1.37
C GLY A 30 -13.53 -12.88 1.11
N PRO A 31 -12.80 -13.93 1.52
CA PRO A 31 -11.37 -14.05 1.25
C PRO A 31 -11.01 -13.97 -0.24
N SER A 32 -11.92 -14.42 -1.11
CA SER A 32 -11.72 -14.48 -2.56
C SER A 32 -11.61 -13.11 -3.22
N GLY A 33 -12.09 -12.04 -2.58
CA GLY A 33 -11.97 -10.68 -3.13
C GLY A 33 -10.51 -10.30 -3.41
N ALA A 34 -9.63 -10.53 -2.43
CA ALA A 34 -8.20 -10.31 -2.61
C ALA A 34 -7.61 -11.26 -3.68
N ALA A 35 -7.93 -12.55 -3.62
CA ALA A 35 -7.46 -13.53 -4.60
C ALA A 35 -7.77 -13.13 -6.06
N ASN A 36 -8.95 -12.57 -6.30
CA ASN A 36 -9.37 -12.09 -7.62
C ASN A 36 -8.69 -10.78 -8.03
N ILE A 37 -8.37 -9.89 -7.08
CA ILE A 37 -7.68 -8.62 -7.40
C ILE A 37 -6.21 -8.87 -7.80
N PHE A 38 -5.57 -9.87 -7.19
CA PHE A 38 -4.18 -10.24 -7.48
C PHE A 38 -4.03 -11.36 -8.50
N ASP A 39 -5.12 -11.97 -8.97
CA ASP A 39 -5.10 -13.18 -9.80
C ASP A 39 -4.31 -14.36 -9.17
N ILE A 40 -4.33 -14.48 -7.83
CA ILE A 40 -3.66 -15.55 -7.08
C ILE A 40 -4.69 -16.42 -6.36
N LYS A 41 -4.89 -17.64 -6.85
CA LYS A 41 -5.85 -18.59 -6.26
C LYS A 41 -5.50 -18.90 -4.80
N GLY A 42 -6.46 -18.66 -3.91
CA GLY A 42 -6.31 -18.96 -2.48
C GLY A 42 -5.46 -17.96 -1.71
N LEU A 43 -5.11 -16.81 -2.32
CA LEU A 43 -4.46 -15.70 -1.61
C LEU A 43 -5.29 -15.30 -0.39
N SER A 44 -4.62 -15.09 0.73
CA SER A 44 -5.25 -14.72 1.99
C SER A 44 -4.46 -13.63 2.71
N PHE A 45 -5.20 -12.85 3.49
CA PHE A 45 -4.67 -11.89 4.45
C PHE A 45 -5.15 -12.24 5.87
N GLY A 46 -5.58 -13.48 6.08
CA GLY A 46 -6.00 -13.95 7.39
C GLY A 46 -4.89 -13.78 8.44
N ALA A 47 -5.28 -13.54 9.69
CA ALA A 47 -4.34 -13.33 10.78
C ALA A 47 -3.36 -14.51 10.93
N ARG A 48 -2.08 -14.20 11.10
CA ARG A 48 -0.97 -15.14 11.36
C ARG A 48 0.03 -14.49 12.32
N LYS A 49 1.33 -14.75 12.16
CA LYS A 49 2.39 -14.03 12.89
C LYS A 49 2.34 -12.55 12.51
N GLY A 50 2.16 -11.70 13.52
CA GLY A 50 1.88 -10.28 13.33
C GLY A 50 2.98 -9.36 13.84
N ASP A 51 4.00 -9.84 14.53
CA ASP A 51 5.01 -8.98 15.18
C ASP A 51 6.00 -8.40 14.15
N MET A 52 5.54 -7.37 13.42
CA MET A 52 6.21 -6.76 12.29
C MET A 52 7.38 -5.89 12.74
N LYS A 53 8.51 -6.04 12.04
CA LYS A 53 9.70 -5.20 12.20
C LYS A 53 10.04 -4.51 10.88
N PRO A 54 10.38 -3.20 10.90
CA PRO A 54 10.79 -2.48 9.69
C PRO A 54 11.96 -3.17 8.98
N THR A 55 11.85 -3.33 7.66
CA THR A 55 12.96 -3.74 6.78
C THR A 55 13.81 -2.51 6.41
N ALA A 56 14.90 -2.73 5.67
CA ALA A 56 15.68 -1.63 5.10
C ALA A 56 14.84 -0.73 4.18
N ALA A 57 13.92 -1.31 3.38
CA ALA A 57 13.00 -0.54 2.54
C ALA A 57 12.01 0.25 3.39
N GLY A 58 11.46 -0.36 4.46
CA GLY A 58 10.59 0.35 5.40
C GLY A 58 11.27 1.56 6.03
N GLN A 59 12.50 1.39 6.51
CA GLN A 59 13.27 2.50 7.09
C GLN A 59 13.59 3.61 6.07
N LYS A 60 13.88 3.25 4.82
CA LYS A 60 14.16 4.22 3.74
C LYS A 60 12.91 5.01 3.37
N TYR A 61 11.80 4.34 3.09
CA TYR A 61 10.65 4.96 2.45
C TYR A 61 9.53 5.36 3.41
N ILE A 62 9.48 4.78 4.61
CA ILE A 62 8.48 5.07 5.64
C ILE A 62 9.20 5.32 6.98
N PRO A 63 9.92 6.44 7.15
CA PRO A 63 10.71 6.72 8.36
C PRO A 63 9.91 6.65 9.67
N SER A 64 8.60 6.91 9.62
CA SER A 64 7.71 6.79 10.78
C SER A 64 7.37 5.35 11.17
N LEU A 65 7.70 4.35 10.34
CA LEU A 65 7.36 2.95 10.54
C LEU A 65 8.09 2.38 11.77
N LYS A 66 7.31 2.11 12.82
CA LYS A 66 7.75 1.45 14.05
C LYS A 66 7.29 -0.01 14.07
N PRO A 67 7.92 -0.88 14.88
CA PRO A 67 7.38 -2.21 15.11
C PRO A 67 5.93 -2.18 15.60
N PHE A 68 5.12 -3.10 15.10
CA PHE A 68 3.69 -3.17 15.41
C PHE A 68 3.17 -4.61 15.27
N LYS A 69 1.93 -4.84 15.70
CA LYS A 69 1.28 -6.16 15.60
C LYS A 69 0.21 -6.17 14.50
N SER A 70 0.53 -6.69 13.32
CA SER A 70 -0.40 -6.80 12.19
C SER A 70 -1.54 -7.79 12.45
N ASP A 71 -2.76 -7.40 12.05
CA ASP A 71 -3.96 -8.25 12.06
C ASP A 71 -4.17 -8.97 10.71
N ARG A 72 -3.51 -8.49 9.65
CA ARG A 72 -3.73 -8.88 8.26
C ARG A 72 -2.41 -8.93 7.48
N PRO A 73 -1.48 -9.80 7.89
CA PRO A 73 -0.21 -9.93 7.19
C PRO A 73 -0.44 -10.44 5.76
N TRP A 74 0.37 -9.95 4.83
CA TRP A 74 0.62 -10.58 3.55
C TRP A 74 1.24 -11.96 3.79
N HIS A 75 0.68 -12.99 3.18
CA HIS A 75 1.25 -14.34 3.14
C HIS A 75 2.21 -14.40 1.94
N VAL A 76 3.45 -13.97 2.16
CA VAL A 76 4.44 -13.66 1.11
C VAL A 76 4.72 -14.88 0.23
N GLU A 77 4.67 -16.09 0.79
CA GLU A 77 4.89 -17.33 0.05
C GLU A 77 3.86 -17.57 -1.06
N GLN A 78 2.65 -16.98 -0.95
CA GLN A 78 1.59 -17.13 -1.95
C GLN A 78 1.85 -16.31 -3.22
N PHE A 79 2.77 -15.35 -3.16
CA PHE A 79 3.20 -14.54 -4.31
C PHE A 79 4.35 -15.20 -5.08
N LYS A 80 4.88 -16.32 -4.57
CA LYS A 80 5.88 -17.10 -5.28
C LYS A 80 5.30 -17.55 -6.62
N ASP A 81 6.05 -17.34 -7.69
CA ASP A 81 5.67 -17.67 -9.07
C ASP A 81 4.42 -16.92 -9.59
N SER A 82 3.97 -15.87 -8.89
CA SER A 82 2.91 -14.97 -9.36
C SER A 82 3.43 -13.89 -10.32
N ASP A 83 2.52 -13.11 -10.90
CA ASP A 83 2.84 -11.97 -11.77
C ASP A 83 3.24 -10.69 -11.01
N TRP A 84 3.46 -10.77 -9.70
CA TRP A 84 3.74 -9.62 -8.84
C TRP A 84 5.14 -9.66 -8.25
N ASP A 85 5.84 -8.52 -8.29
CA ASP A 85 7.05 -8.27 -7.52
C ASP A 85 6.69 -7.53 -6.23
N LEU A 86 7.14 -8.05 -5.09
CA LEU A 86 6.84 -7.45 -3.79
C LEU A 86 7.97 -6.55 -3.29
N THR A 87 7.60 -5.37 -2.80
CA THR A 87 8.44 -4.62 -1.85
C THR A 87 7.84 -4.75 -0.46
N ILE A 88 8.64 -5.23 0.49
CA ILE A 88 8.24 -5.47 1.88
C ILE A 88 8.84 -4.37 2.76
N PHE A 89 7.99 -3.60 3.43
CA PHE A 89 8.42 -2.51 4.31
C PHE A 89 8.56 -2.95 5.76
N ALA A 90 7.76 -3.91 6.23
CA ALA A 90 8.01 -4.59 7.49
C ALA A 90 7.55 -6.06 7.43
N GLN A 91 8.17 -6.89 8.26
CA GLN A 91 7.90 -8.32 8.30
C GLN A 91 8.09 -8.91 9.70
N ALA A 92 7.31 -9.95 10.01
CA ALA A 92 7.48 -10.75 11.22
C ALA A 92 8.45 -11.92 10.98
N ASP A 93 8.38 -12.51 9.78
CA ASP A 93 9.34 -13.46 9.24
C ASP A 93 9.28 -13.44 7.69
N LYS A 94 9.94 -14.39 7.02
CA LYS A 94 10.00 -14.44 5.55
C LYS A 94 8.64 -14.62 4.84
N ASP A 95 7.63 -15.11 5.56
CA ASP A 95 6.32 -15.46 5.00
C ASP A 95 5.22 -14.47 5.43
N ASN A 96 5.51 -13.55 6.36
CA ASN A 96 4.52 -12.65 6.95
C ASN A 96 5.01 -11.20 6.89
N ALA A 97 4.38 -10.38 6.05
CA ALA A 97 4.74 -8.99 5.83
C ALA A 97 3.56 -8.03 6.04
N ASP A 98 3.80 -6.83 6.56
CA ASP A 98 2.88 -5.70 6.60
C ASP A 98 3.65 -4.46 7.10
N PRO A 99 3.64 -3.31 6.40
CA PRO A 99 3.04 -3.09 5.09
C PRO A 99 3.90 -3.65 3.95
N ALA A 100 3.25 -3.93 2.83
CA ALA A 100 3.90 -4.32 1.59
C ALA A 100 3.14 -3.78 0.37
N VAL A 101 3.82 -3.78 -0.77
CA VAL A 101 3.28 -3.38 -2.07
C VAL A 101 3.69 -4.39 -3.13
N ALA A 102 2.75 -4.69 -4.02
CA ALA A 102 2.93 -5.53 -5.20
C ALA A 102 2.95 -4.66 -6.46
N VAL A 103 3.92 -4.91 -7.34
CA VAL A 103 4.03 -4.28 -8.66
C VAL A 103 3.92 -5.37 -9.72
N SER A 104 3.07 -5.15 -10.72
CA SER A 104 2.96 -6.08 -11.83
C SER A 104 4.30 -6.23 -12.55
N LYS A 105 4.72 -7.48 -12.79
CA LYS A 105 5.91 -7.82 -13.58
C LYS A 105 5.78 -7.32 -15.00
N GLN A 106 4.58 -7.43 -15.57
CA GLN A 106 4.24 -6.98 -16.92
C GLN A 106 3.56 -5.62 -16.92
N SER A 107 3.85 -4.80 -17.93
CA SER A 107 3.11 -3.57 -18.17
C SER A 107 1.79 -3.87 -18.87
N GLY A 108 0.71 -3.27 -18.38
CA GLY A 108 -0.53 -3.16 -19.14
C GLY A 108 -0.50 -1.98 -20.11
N LYS A 109 -1.69 -1.60 -20.59
CA LYS A 109 -1.86 -0.55 -21.61
C LYS A 109 -1.39 0.84 -21.16
N ASP A 110 -1.50 1.16 -19.87
CA ASP A 110 -1.21 2.47 -19.28
C ASP A 110 0.01 2.43 -18.33
N GLY A 111 0.70 1.29 -18.22
CA GLY A 111 1.84 1.10 -17.33
C GLY A 111 1.72 -0.15 -16.45
N LYS A 112 2.58 -0.26 -15.43
CA LYS A 112 2.54 -1.36 -14.47
C LYS A 112 1.48 -1.10 -13.40
N GLY A 113 0.65 -2.11 -13.13
CA GLY A 113 -0.28 -2.07 -12.00
C GLY A 113 0.44 -2.10 -10.65
N ILE A 114 -0.10 -1.40 -9.65
CA ILE A 114 0.45 -1.36 -8.29
C ILE A 114 -0.68 -1.61 -7.28
N ILE A 115 -0.46 -2.54 -6.36
CA ILE A 115 -1.37 -2.81 -5.24
C ILE A 115 -0.62 -2.70 -3.92
N ALA A 116 -0.94 -1.68 -3.13
CA ALA A 116 -0.47 -1.55 -1.75
C ALA A 116 -1.59 -1.93 -0.78
N ALA A 117 -1.24 -2.74 0.22
CA ALA A 117 -2.15 -3.09 1.31
C ALA A 117 -1.35 -2.92 2.60
N MET A 118 -1.74 -1.91 3.38
CA MET A 118 -0.89 -1.35 4.43
C MET A 118 -1.67 -1.19 5.73
N TRP A 119 -1.19 -1.79 6.81
CA TRP A 119 -1.82 -1.74 8.13
C TRP A 119 -3.33 -2.03 8.06
N GLN A 120 -3.68 -3.08 7.33
CA GLN A 120 -5.05 -3.55 7.25
C GLN A 120 -5.45 -4.16 8.60
N ALA A 121 -6.66 -3.85 9.07
CA ALA A 121 -7.16 -4.41 10.31
C ALA A 121 -8.68 -4.36 10.40
N ALA A 122 -9.28 -5.34 11.08
CA ALA A 122 -10.70 -5.38 11.41
C ALA A 122 -11.06 -4.49 12.61
N LYS A 123 -10.32 -3.38 12.80
CA LYS A 123 -10.54 -2.42 13.88
C LYS A 123 -10.44 -0.99 13.35
N PRO A 124 -11.22 -0.06 13.91
CA PRO A 124 -11.22 1.32 13.46
C PRO A 124 -9.93 2.06 13.82
N LYS A 125 -9.20 1.60 14.83
CA LYS A 125 -8.05 2.28 15.42
C LYS A 125 -6.93 1.29 15.76
N TRP A 126 -5.69 1.73 15.54
CA TRP A 126 -4.49 1.02 15.99
C TRP A 126 -4.11 1.34 17.43
N ASP A 127 -3.51 0.38 18.12
CA ASP A 127 -3.07 0.54 19.51
C ASP A 127 -1.77 1.37 19.63
N ILE A 128 -1.10 1.61 18.50
CA ILE A 128 0.07 2.48 18.40
C ILE A 128 -0.37 3.90 18.04
N GLU A 129 0.27 4.89 18.67
CA GLU A 129 -0.03 6.31 18.49
C GLU A 129 1.19 7.08 17.95
N PRO A 130 0.99 8.00 16.99
CA PRO A 130 -0.24 8.20 16.23
C PRO A 130 -0.58 6.96 15.37
N ASP A 131 -1.85 6.84 14.95
CA ASP A 131 -2.27 5.76 14.04
C ASP A 131 -1.33 5.68 12.82
N PRO A 132 -0.73 4.51 12.54
CA PRO A 132 0.38 4.40 11.60
C PRO A 132 -0.05 4.66 10.16
N ARG A 133 -1.34 4.47 9.85
CA ARG A 133 -1.88 4.63 8.50
C ARG A 133 -1.76 6.06 8.00
N GLY A 134 -2.00 7.04 8.88
CA GLY A 134 -2.03 8.45 8.48
C GLY A 134 -0.69 8.91 7.91
N ILE A 135 0.32 9.02 8.77
CA ILE A 135 1.65 9.47 8.36
C ILE A 135 2.37 8.45 7.47
N GLY A 136 2.20 7.15 7.74
CA GLY A 136 2.92 6.10 7.02
C GLY A 136 2.51 5.97 5.54
N VAL A 137 1.23 6.17 5.21
CA VAL A 137 0.79 6.18 3.80
C VAL A 137 1.30 7.43 3.07
N VAL A 138 1.32 8.59 3.74
CA VAL A 138 1.87 9.82 3.15
C VAL A 138 3.35 9.63 2.81
N GLU A 139 4.14 9.08 3.73
CA GLU A 139 5.56 8.79 3.48
C GLU A 139 5.75 7.77 2.35
N PHE A 140 4.94 6.69 2.32
CA PHE A 140 4.97 5.72 1.23
C PHE A 140 4.70 6.37 -0.13
N ILE A 141 3.68 7.23 -0.23
CA ILE A 141 3.35 7.94 -1.47
C ILE A 141 4.48 8.88 -1.88
N ALA A 142 4.94 9.72 -0.94
CA ALA A 142 5.94 10.75 -1.21
C ALA A 142 7.33 10.20 -1.53
N ASN A 143 7.66 9.00 -1.04
CA ASN A 143 8.99 8.41 -1.19
C ASN A 143 8.99 7.22 -2.15
N TRP A 144 8.30 6.12 -1.81
CA TRP A 144 8.38 4.89 -2.61
C TRP A 144 7.58 5.01 -3.90
N LEU A 145 6.34 5.48 -3.82
CA LEU A 145 5.47 5.56 -5.00
C LEU A 145 5.97 6.62 -5.98
N ASP A 146 6.45 7.75 -5.46
CA ASP A 146 7.13 8.77 -6.26
C ASP A 146 8.33 8.19 -7.02
N GLU A 147 9.22 7.47 -6.33
CA GLU A 147 10.41 6.84 -6.96
C GLU A 147 10.01 5.75 -7.97
N ALA A 148 9.02 4.91 -7.64
CA ALA A 148 8.59 3.77 -8.45
C ALA A 148 7.79 4.18 -9.70
N ALA A 149 6.86 5.14 -9.56
CA ALA A 149 6.01 5.61 -10.64
C ALA A 149 6.54 6.89 -11.30
N LYS A 150 7.65 7.46 -10.81
CA LYS A 150 8.23 8.73 -11.27
C LYS A 150 7.21 9.87 -11.25
N LEU A 151 6.42 9.99 -10.19
CA LEU A 151 5.39 11.04 -10.09
C LEU A 151 6.01 12.44 -10.11
N SER A 152 7.23 12.58 -9.60
CA SER A 152 8.09 13.75 -9.65
C SER A 152 8.77 13.99 -10.99
N THR A 153 8.25 13.45 -12.11
CA THR A 153 8.57 14.00 -13.43
C THR A 153 8.41 15.51 -13.36
N ALA A 154 9.48 16.24 -13.72
CA ALA A 154 9.58 17.68 -13.57
C ALA A 154 8.24 18.36 -13.87
N VAL A 155 7.51 18.70 -12.81
CA VAL A 155 6.68 19.88 -12.84
C VAL A 155 7.71 20.95 -13.20
N GLU A 156 7.67 21.46 -14.43
CA GLU A 156 8.10 22.84 -14.68
C GLU A 156 7.59 23.58 -13.46
N THR A 157 8.49 23.96 -12.54
CA THR A 157 8.09 24.60 -11.30
C THR A 157 7.50 25.93 -11.74
N GLU A 158 6.22 25.95 -12.10
CA GLU A 158 5.40 27.12 -12.19
C GLU A 158 5.30 27.61 -10.76
N ASN A 159 6.34 28.36 -10.41
CA ASN A 159 6.48 29.16 -9.22
C ASN A 159 6.73 28.33 -7.96
N LYS A 160 8.01 28.19 -7.61
CA LYS A 160 8.40 28.09 -6.20
C LYS A 160 7.59 29.16 -5.44
N LEU A 161 7.01 28.81 -4.30
CA LEU A 161 6.31 29.77 -3.42
C LEU A 161 7.13 31.06 -3.21
N THR A 162 8.46 30.94 -3.15
CA THR A 162 9.40 32.07 -3.08
C THR A 162 9.33 33.04 -4.26
N THR A 163 9.03 32.57 -5.47
CA THR A 163 8.88 33.41 -6.67
C THR A 163 7.53 34.12 -6.66
N ALA A 164 6.44 33.42 -6.32
CA ALA A 164 5.11 34.03 -6.18
C ALA A 164 5.06 35.16 -5.13
N TRP A 165 5.83 35.03 -4.03
CA TRP A 165 5.97 36.09 -3.03
C TRP A 165 6.82 37.29 -3.49
N ALA A 166 7.74 37.10 -4.43
CA ALA A 166 8.54 38.19 -4.99
C ALA A 166 7.71 39.05 -5.95
N ASP A 167 6.83 38.42 -6.73
CA ASP A 167 5.98 39.11 -7.71
C ASP A 167 4.84 39.90 -7.03
N ILE A 168 4.28 39.38 -5.93
CA ILE A 168 3.26 40.10 -5.13
C ILE A 168 3.82 41.38 -4.49
N LYS A 169 5.12 41.44 -4.21
CA LYS A 169 5.76 42.64 -3.62
C LYS A 169 6.05 43.74 -4.64
N GLN A 170 5.81 43.51 -5.93
CA GLN A 170 6.01 44.48 -7.00
C GLN A 170 4.70 45.16 -7.45
N LEU A 171 3.56 44.82 -6.84
CA LEU A 171 2.30 45.56 -6.90
C LEU A 171 2.22 46.57 -5.75
#